data_AF-A0A3S1RKP4-F1
#
_entry.id   AF-A0A3S1RKP4-F1
#
_cell.length_a   1.000
_cell.length_b   1.000
_cell.length_c   1.000
_cell.angle_alpha   90.00
_cell.angle_beta   90.00
_cell.angle_gamma   90.00
#
_symmetry.space_group_name_H-M   'P 1'
#
loop_
_entity.id
_entity.type
_entity.pdbx_description
1 polymer ?
#
loop_
_entity_poly.entity_id
_entity_poly.type
_entity_poly.pdbx_seq_one_letter_code
_entity_poly.pdbx_strand_id
1 'polypeptide(L)' 'MTETAPFPKLERGIVAILRGLKPDEAVAIGRAIFEAGIEAIEVPLNSPAAPPR' A
#
# COMPACT_ATOMS: atom_id res chain seq x y z
N MET A 1 10.39 25.03 5.57
CA MET A 1 10.01 23.87 4.75
C MET A 1 10.63 22.66 5.42
N THR A 2 9.83 21.74 5.94
CA THR A 2 10.35 20.55 6.62
C THR A 2 10.91 19.62 5.55
N GLU A 3 12.19 19.27 5.64
CA GLU A 3 12.82 18.32 4.73
C GLU A 3 12.19 16.95 4.96
N THR A 4 11.54 16.38 3.94
CA THR A 4 11.03 15.01 3.98
C THR A 4 12.11 14.06 3.49
N ALA A 5 12.14 12.85 4.03
CA ALA A 5 13.04 11.81 3.56
C ALA A 5 12.92 11.63 2.03
N PRO A 6 14.03 11.36 1.32
CA PRO A 6 13.98 11.09 -0.11
C PRO A 6 13.08 9.89 -0.38
N PHE A 7 12.20 10.02 -1.37
CA PHE A 7 11.37 8.90 -1.82
C PHE A 7 12.28 7.80 -2.37
N PRO A 8 12.05 6.51 -2.01
CA PRO A 8 12.89 5.43 -2.51
C PRO A 8 12.82 5.34 -4.03
N LYS A 9 13.92 4.93 -4.66
CA LYS A 9 13.94 4.62 -6.08
C LYS A 9 13.16 3.32 -6.30
N LEU A 10 12.06 3.40 -7.04
CA LEU A 10 11.26 2.24 -7.42
C LEU A 10 11.68 1.78 -8.82
N GLU A 11 11.74 0.47 -9.05
CA GLU A 11 12.11 -0.13 -10.33
C GLU A 11 11.08 0.19 -11.42
N ARG A 12 9.80 0.27 -11.07
CA ARG A 12 8.70 0.47 -12.03
C ARG A 12 7.97 1.80 -11.95
N GLY A 13 8.24 2.63 -10.94
CA GLY A 13 7.61 3.94 -10.80
C GLY A 13 6.08 3.91 -10.65
N ILE A 14 5.51 2.81 -10.16
CA ILE A 14 4.06 2.62 -9.94
C ILE A 14 3.76 2.30 -8.47
N VAL A 15 2.54 2.60 -8.04
CA VAL A 15 2.04 2.33 -6.68
C VAL A 15 0.77 1.47 -6.77
N ALA A 16 0.73 0.37 -6.02
CA ALA A 16 -0.48 -0.45 -5.88
C ALA A 16 -1.39 0.12 -4.77
N ILE A 17 -2.65 0.43 -5.10
CA ILE A 17 -3.63 0.96 -4.14
C ILE A 17 -4.59 -0.16 -3.71
N LEU A 18 -4.52 -0.58 -2.45
CA LEU A 18 -5.30 -1.70 -1.89
C LEU A 18 -6.51 -1.20 -1.08
N ARG A 19 -7.57 -0.81 -1.78
CA ARG A 19 -8.82 -0.38 -1.15
C ARG A 19 -9.55 -1.58 -0.55
N GLY A 20 -9.95 -1.45 0.72
CA GLY A 20 -10.69 -2.50 1.42
C GLY A 20 -9.86 -3.73 1.80
N LEU A 21 -8.53 -3.57 1.87
CA LEU A 21 -7.63 -4.61 2.36
C LEU A 21 -8.02 -5.04 3.78
N LYS A 22 -8.28 -6.33 3.97
CA LYS A 22 -8.49 -6.88 5.32
C LYS A 22 -7.14 -7.10 6.01
N PRO A 23 -7.04 -6.85 7.34
CA PRO A 23 -5.78 -7.02 8.07
C PRO A 23 -5.18 -8.44 7.97
N ASP A 24 -6.03 -9.47 7.97
CA ASP A 24 -5.62 -10.88 7.89
C ASP A 24 -5.07 -11.28 6.51
N GLU A 25 -5.47 -10.57 5.44
CA GLU A 25 -5.02 -10.82 4.06
C GLU A 25 -3.78 -9.97 3.69
N ALA A 26 -3.41 -8.98 4.51
CA ALA A 26 -2.43 -7.95 4.18
C ALA A 26 -1.05 -8.51 3.80
N VAL A 27 -0.53 -9.47 4.57
CA VAL A 27 0.81 -10.03 4.33
C VAL A 27 0.84 -10.85 3.04
N ALA A 28 -0.20 -11.64 2.78
CA ALA A 28 -0.27 -12.48 1.60
C ALA A 28 -0.37 -11.64 0.31
N ILE A 29 -1.25 -10.63 0.31
CA ILE A 29 -1.43 -9.72 -0.83
C ILE A 29 -0.17 -8.87 -1.05
N GLY A 30 0.42 -8.32 0.01
CA GLY A 30 1.66 -7.53 -0.09
C GLY A 30 2.82 -8.30 -0.69
N ARG A 31 2.98 -9.58 -0.32
CA ARG A 31 4.00 -10.47 -0.90
C ARG A 31 3.77 -10.71 -2.38
N ALA A 32 2.54 -11.04 -2.80
CA ALA A 32 2.23 -11.28 -4.20
C ALA A 32 2.51 -10.04 -5.08
N ILE A 33 2.21 -8.85 -4.58
CA ILE A 33 2.47 -7.58 -5.27
C ILE A 33 3.97 -7.30 -5.39
N PHE A 34 4.72 -7.55 -4.31
CA PHE A 34 6.18 -7.41 -4.30
C PHE A 34 6.86 -8.42 -5.23
N GLU A 35 6.42 -9.69 -5.24
CA GLU A 35 6.93 -10.73 -6.13
C GLU A 35 6.61 -10.45 -7.60
N ALA A 36 5.46 -9.83 -7.88
CA ALA A 36 5.17 -9.30 -9.20
C ALA A 36 6.14 -8.17 -9.58
N GLY A 37 6.81 -7.53 -8.61
CA GLY A 37 7.81 -6.46 -8.70
C GLY A 37 7.29 -5.04 -8.44
N ILE A 38 6.12 -4.90 -7.81
CA ILE A 38 5.56 -3.60 -7.42
C ILE A 38 5.98 -3.32 -5.99
N GLU A 39 6.83 -2.31 -5.82
CA GLU A 39 7.54 -2.09 -4.55
C GLU A 39 6.86 -1.03 -3.66
N ALA A 40 5.97 -0.23 -4.23
CA ALA A 40 5.19 0.76 -3.49
C ALA A 40 3.72 0.33 -3.36
N ILE A 41 3.22 0.32 -2.14
CA ILE A 41 1.85 -0.07 -1.80
C ILE A 41 1.21 1.02 -0.93
N GLU A 42 0.01 1.46 -1.29
CA GLU A 42 -0.82 2.36 -0.51
C GLU A 42 -2.06 1.61 -0.02
N VAL A 43 -2.39 1.77 1.27
CA VAL A 43 -3.61 1.22 1.87
C VAL A 43 -4.47 2.39 2.34
N PRO A 44 -5.56 2.74 1.62
CA PRO A 44 -6.46 3.80 2.04
C PRO A 44 -7.10 3.51 3.39
N LEU A 45 -7.19 4.51 4.26
CA LEU A 45 -7.79 4.39 5.60
C LEU A 45 -9.33 4.25 5.58
N ASN A 46 -9.94 4.30 4.39
CA ASN A 46 -11.37 4.10 4.16
C ASN A 46 -11.66 2.59 4.18
N SER A 47 -11.47 1.96 5.34
CA SER A 47 -11.71 0.54 5.50
C SER A 47 -13.23 0.28 5.57
N PRO A 48 -13.78 -0.70 4.83
CA PRO A 48 -15.21 -1.02 4.84
C PRO A 48 -15.71 -1.53 6.21
N ALA A 49 -14.79 -1.88 7.12
CA ALA A 49 -15.10 -2.25 8.50
C ALA A 49 -15.28 -1.04 9.45
N ALA A 50 -15.01 0.18 9.00
CA ALA A 50 -15.24 1.36 9.82
C ALA A 50 -16.75 1.54 10.05
N PRO A 51 -17.21 1.68 11.31
CA PRO A 51 -18.63 1.95 11.58
C PRO A 51 -19.04 3.26 10.90
N PRO A 52 -20.28 3.37 10.41
CA PRO A 52 -20.78 4.64 9.89
C PRO A 52 -20.72 5.69 11.00
N ARG A 53 -20.29 6.91 10.63
CA ARG A 53 -20.29 8.07 11.53
C ARG A 53 -21.73 8.51 11.81
#